data_AF-A0A1B9E0A4-F1
#
_entry.id   AF-A0A1B9E0A4-F1
#
_cell.length_a   1.000
_cell.length_b   1.000
_cell.length_c   1.000
_cell.angle_alpha   90.00
_cell.angle_beta   90.00
_cell.angle_gamma   90.00
#
_symmetry.space_group_name_H-M   'P 1'
#
loop_
_entity.id
_entity.type
_entity.pdbx_description
1 polymer ?
#
loop_
_entity_poly.entity_id
_entity_poly.type
_entity_poly.pdbx_seq_one_letter_code
_entity_poly.pdbx_strand_id
1 'polypeptide(L)'
;MFFPYPKQGQKSKSTPMNKNYIRCLECGTVNLNQENCSACGAILDVVLKRKLEREHKTKQKIKQKQKTDKKPGKIELFLKNGAQHPNIILRILFQGMYYIWIFFALLIGGLISLVIAAAAG
;
A
#
# COMPACT_ATOMS: atom_id res chain seq x y z
N MET A 1 4.19 -8.10 -29.99
CA MET A 1 5.67 -8.07 -29.90
C MET A 1 6.08 -7.72 -28.47
N PHE A 2 6.46 -8.74 -27.69
CA PHE A 2 7.05 -8.61 -26.36
C PHE A 2 8.53 -8.25 -26.52
N PHE A 3 8.97 -7.10 -26.00
CA PHE A 3 10.39 -6.82 -25.85
C PHE A 3 10.80 -7.13 -24.40
N PRO A 4 11.70 -8.10 -24.15
CA PRO A 4 12.24 -8.32 -22.82
C PRO A 4 13.23 -7.20 -22.49
N TYR A 5 13.09 -6.60 -21.31
CA TYR A 5 14.02 -5.59 -20.79
C TYR A 5 15.16 -6.29 -20.04
N PRO A 6 16.44 -5.94 -20.27
CA PRO A 6 17.55 -6.56 -19.57
C PRO A 6 17.65 -6.02 -18.14
N LYS A 7 17.82 -6.93 -17.17
CA LYS A 7 18.23 -6.59 -15.79
C LYS A 7 19.68 -6.12 -15.82
N GLN A 8 19.91 -4.82 -15.71
CA GLN A 8 21.24 -4.31 -15.38
C GLN A 8 21.28 -3.96 -13.89
N GLY A 9 21.94 -4.82 -13.12
CA GLY A 9 22.45 -4.48 -11.81
C GLY A 9 23.52 -3.40 -11.92
N GLN A 10 23.48 -2.43 -11.01
CA GLN A 10 24.56 -1.50 -10.73
C GLN A 10 24.83 -1.64 -9.24
N LYS A 11 25.75 -2.52 -8.81
CA LYS A 11 27.21 -2.29 -8.74
C LYS A 11 27.55 -0.90 -8.21
N SER A 12 27.72 -0.83 -6.90
CA SER A 12 28.55 0.16 -6.22
C SER A 12 29.94 0.17 -6.87
N LYS A 13 30.24 1.22 -7.63
CA LYS A 13 31.58 1.47 -8.18
C LYS A 13 32.01 2.85 -7.70
N SER A 14 32.82 2.86 -6.65
CA SER A 14 33.58 4.00 -6.19
C SER A 14 34.76 4.26 -7.14
N THR A 15 34.73 5.36 -7.91
CA THR A 15 35.90 5.92 -8.62
C THR A 15 35.57 7.31 -9.21
N PRO A 16 36.58 8.13 -9.56
CA PRO A 16 37.14 9.26 -8.83
C PRO A 16 36.33 10.59 -8.89
N MET A 17 36.60 11.51 -7.95
CA MET A 17 35.97 12.82 -7.79
C MET A 17 36.24 13.81 -8.95
N ASN A 18 35.43 13.75 -10.01
CA ASN A 18 35.24 14.89 -10.91
C ASN A 18 34.26 15.87 -10.24
N LYS A 19 34.71 17.08 -9.91
CA LYS A 19 33.89 18.12 -9.29
C LYS A 19 32.88 18.65 -10.30
N ASN A 20 31.71 18.01 -10.39
CA ASN A 20 30.61 18.47 -11.24
C ASN A 20 29.72 19.41 -10.41
N TYR A 21 29.66 20.67 -10.83
CA TYR A 21 28.82 21.69 -10.20
C TYR A 21 27.46 21.69 -10.90
N ILE A 22 26.43 21.24 -10.19
CA ILE A 22 25.08 21.15 -10.72
C ILE A 22 24.25 22.25 -10.07
N ARG A 23 23.62 23.11 -10.90
CA ARG A 23 22.68 24.13 -10.41
C ARG A 23 21.33 23.48 -10.14
N CYS A 24 20.77 23.73 -8.98
CA CYS A 24 19.40 23.33 -8.68
C CYS A 24 18.42 24.14 -9.54
N LEU A 25 17.48 23.46 -10.20
CA LEU A 25 16.44 24.08 -11.03
C LEU A 25 15.37 24.82 -10.21
N GLU A 26 15.25 24.52 -8.92
CA GLU A 26 14.19 25.06 -8.04
C GLU A 26 14.69 26.29 -7.26
N CYS A 27 15.93 26.28 -6.73
CA CYS A 27 16.45 27.36 -5.89
C CYS A 27 17.69 28.06 -6.48
N GLY A 28 18.19 27.62 -7.63
CA GLY A 28 19.38 28.20 -8.27
C GLY A 28 20.72 27.90 -7.59
N THR A 29 20.71 27.26 -6.41
CA THR A 29 21.92 27.00 -5.62
C THR A 29 22.83 25.99 -6.32
N VAL A 30 24.13 26.30 -6.40
CA VAL A 30 25.16 25.41 -6.93
C VAL A 30 25.47 24.32 -5.91
N ASN A 31 25.29 23.05 -6.30
CA ASN A 31 25.60 21.89 -5.46
C ASN A 31 26.70 21.04 -6.10
N LEU A 32 27.58 20.51 -5.28
CA LEU A 32 28.72 19.68 -5.69
C LEU A 32 28.34 18.20 -5.58
N ASN A 33 28.08 17.53 -6.71
CA ASN A 33 27.82 16.09 -6.77
C ASN A 33 26.83 15.54 -5.72
N GLN A 34 25.81 16.30 -5.34
CA GLN A 34 24.75 15.83 -4.44
C GLN A 34 23.51 15.40 -5.24
N GLU A 35 22.88 14.30 -4.81
CA GLU A 35 21.67 13.75 -5.42
C GLU A 35 20.44 14.64 -5.15
N ASN A 36 20.49 15.35 -4.03
CA ASN A 36 19.51 16.31 -3.56
C ASN A 36 20.18 17.67 -3.30
N CYS A 37 19.39 18.73 -3.30
CA CYS A 37 19.90 20.06 -3.05
C CYS A 37 20.08 20.27 -1.56
N SER A 38 21.26 20.69 -1.11
CA SER A 38 21.52 21.05 0.29
C SER A 38 20.63 22.18 0.80
N ALA A 39 20.17 23.08 -0.07
CA ALA A 39 19.36 24.25 0.31
C ALA A 39 17.84 23.98 0.32
N CYS A 40 17.32 23.20 -0.63
CA CYS A 40 15.86 23.00 -0.78
C CYS A 40 15.43 21.53 -0.78
N GLY A 41 16.36 20.57 -0.66
CA GLY A 41 16.08 19.14 -0.70
C GLY A 41 15.61 18.61 -2.06
N ALA A 42 15.50 19.46 -3.08
CA ALA A 42 15.02 19.05 -4.40
C ALA A 42 16.00 18.10 -5.09
N ILE A 43 15.48 17.09 -5.77
CA ILE A 43 16.26 16.13 -6.54
C ILE A 43 16.85 16.84 -7.76
N LEU A 44 18.18 16.91 -7.86
CA LEU A 44 18.85 17.54 -9.00
C LEU A 44 18.86 16.64 -10.24
N ASP A 45 18.80 15.32 -10.04
CA ASP A 45 18.77 14.37 -11.14
C ASP A 45 17.38 14.32 -11.82
N VAL A 46 17.30 14.96 -12.98
CA VAL A 46 16.11 14.98 -13.85
C VAL A 46 15.71 13.58 -14.32
N VAL A 47 16.65 12.64 -14.43
CA VAL A 47 16.37 11.23 -14.76
C VAL A 47 15.71 10.54 -13.57
N LEU A 48 16.19 10.79 -12.35
CA LEU A 48 15.60 10.25 -11.13
C LEU A 48 14.18 10.77 -10.90
N LYS A 49 13.93 12.08 -11.09
CA LYS A 49 12.58 12.67 -11.03
C LYS A 49 11.62 11.99 -12.02
N ARG A 50 12.06 11.80 -13.26
CA ARG A 50 11.27 11.11 -14.31
C ARG A 50 11.05 9.62 -14.02
N LYS A 51 11.92 8.94 -13.25
CA LYS A 51 11.70 7.56 -12.80
C LYS A 51 10.65 7.51 -11.69
N LEU A 52 10.77 8.37 -10.67
CA LEU A 52 9.82 8.47 -9.57
C LEU A 52 8.40 8.78 -10.04
N GLU A 53 8.24 9.72 -10.98
CA GLU A 53 6.93 10.02 -11.57
C GLU A 53 6.32 8.82 -12.32
N ARG A 54 7.15 8.05 -13.04
CA ARG A 54 6.69 6.84 -13.74
C ARG A 54 6.30 5.74 -12.77
N GLU A 55 7.07 5.53 -11.71
CA GLU A 55 6.72 4.58 -10.65
C GLU A 55 5.43 4.98 -9.94
N HIS A 56 5.26 6.27 -9.63
CA HIS A 56 4.07 6.77 -8.96
C HIS A 56 2.82 6.56 -9.82
N LYS A 57 2.88 6.91 -11.12
CA LYS A 57 1.80 6.66 -12.09
C LYS A 57 1.49 5.17 -12.22
N THR A 58 2.50 4.31 -12.21
CA THR A 58 2.33 2.86 -12.31
C THR A 58 1.67 2.30 -11.05
N LYS A 59 2.12 2.72 -9.86
CA LYS A 59 1.51 2.35 -8.58
C LYS A 59 0.05 2.80 -8.48
N GLN A 60 -0.28 3.99 -8.97
CA GLN A 60 -1.66 4.48 -9.01
C GLN A 60 -2.55 3.62 -9.93
N LYS A 61 -2.06 3.29 -11.13
CA LYS A 61 -2.79 2.39 -12.05
C LYS A 61 -3.02 1.01 -11.45
N ILE A 62 -2.02 0.44 -10.76
CA ILE A 62 -2.15 -0.85 -10.09
C ILE A 62 -3.17 -0.77 -8.94
N LYS A 63 -3.13 0.28 -8.12
CA LYS A 63 -4.11 0.48 -7.03
C LYS A 63 -5.53 0.65 -7.55
N GLN A 64 -5.72 1.36 -8.66
CA GLN A 64 -7.03 1.49 -9.29
C GLN A 64 -7.51 0.14 -9.83
N LYS A 65 -6.66 -0.60 -10.56
CA LYS A 65 -6.99 -1.95 -11.03
C LYS A 65 -7.34 -2.90 -9.89
N GLN A 66 -6.57 -2.91 -8.80
CA GLN A 66 -6.88 -3.73 -7.62
C GLN A 66 -8.21 -3.37 -6.95
N LYS A 67 -8.65 -2.10 -7.01
CA LYS A 67 -9.97 -1.69 -6.51
C LYS A 67 -11.11 -2.10 -7.45
N THR A 68 -10.86 -2.18 -8.75
CA THR A 68 -11.87 -2.51 -9.76
C THR A 68 -11.96 -4.01 -10.06
N ASP A 69 -10.82 -4.72 -10.05
CA ASP A 69 -10.71 -6.17 -10.29
C ASP A 69 -11.06 -7.01 -9.07
N LYS A 70 -11.00 -6.44 -7.86
CA LYS A 70 -11.70 -6.99 -6.71
C LYS A 70 -13.19 -6.70 -6.88
N LYS A 71 -13.85 -7.39 -7.81
CA LYS A 71 -15.30 -7.56 -7.74
C LYS A 71 -15.54 -8.15 -6.35
N PRO A 72 -16.14 -7.39 -5.41
CA PRO A 72 -16.42 -7.94 -4.10
C PRO A 72 -17.22 -9.21 -4.33
N GLY A 73 -16.86 -10.28 -3.63
CA GLY A 73 -17.61 -11.52 -3.73
C GLY A 73 -19.10 -11.22 -3.53
N LYS A 74 -20.00 -11.99 -4.14
CA LYS A 74 -21.45 -11.73 -4.01
C LYS A 74 -21.83 -11.47 -2.54
N ILE A 75 -21.24 -12.24 -1.64
CA ILE A 75 -21.37 -12.15 -0.18
C ILE A 75 -20.88 -10.79 0.38
N GLU A 76 -19.72 -10.30 -0.04
CA GLU A 76 -19.21 -8.97 0.36
C GLU A 76 -20.11 -7.84 -0.16
N LEU A 77 -20.63 -7.97 -1.38
CA LEU A 77 -21.56 -7.00 -1.95
C LEU A 77 -22.89 -7.00 -1.17
N PHE A 78 -23.41 -8.18 -0.81
CA PHE A 78 -24.62 -8.31 0.02
C PHE A 78 -24.42 -7.76 1.43
N LEU A 79 -23.30 -8.07 2.09
CA LEU A 79 -22.97 -7.52 3.42
C LEU A 79 -22.82 -6.01 3.37
N LYS A 80 -22.10 -5.49 2.38
CA LYS A 80 -21.90 -4.05 2.21
C LYS A 80 -23.21 -3.33 1.92
N ASN A 81 -24.04 -3.87 1.03
CA ASN A 81 -25.35 -3.30 0.71
C ASN A 81 -26.31 -3.37 1.91
N GLY A 82 -26.31 -4.47 2.67
CA GLY A 82 -27.12 -4.62 3.88
C GLY A 82 -26.71 -3.63 4.99
N ALA A 83 -25.41 -3.43 5.19
CA ALA A 83 -24.89 -2.49 6.20
C ALA A 83 -25.06 -1.02 5.81
N GLN A 84 -25.10 -0.70 4.51
CA GLN A 84 -25.25 0.66 3.97
C GLN A 84 -26.70 0.99 3.56
N HIS A 85 -27.67 0.14 3.87
CA HIS A 85 -29.07 0.44 3.55
C HIS A 85 -29.55 1.69 4.32
N PRO A 86 -30.28 2.62 3.67
CA PRO A 86 -30.80 3.83 4.31
C PRO A 86 -31.79 3.52 5.45
N ASN A 87 -32.37 2.32 5.49
CA ASN A 87 -33.24 1.86 6.56
C ASN A 87 -32.43 1.42 7.78
N ILE A 88 -32.49 2.25 8.83
CA ILE A 88 -31.83 2.04 10.13
C ILE A 88 -32.19 0.66 10.74
N ILE A 89 -33.42 0.17 10.54
CA ILE A 89 -33.90 -1.12 11.04
C ILE A 89 -33.07 -2.29 10.49
N LEU A 90 -32.85 -2.33 9.17
CA LEU A 90 -32.05 -3.37 8.53
C LEU A 90 -30.60 -3.31 8.99
N ARG A 91 -30.05 -2.11 9.14
CA ARG A 91 -28.68 -1.91 9.63
C ARG A 91 -28.50 -2.47 11.05
N ILE A 92 -29.45 -2.20 11.95
CA ILE A 92 -29.41 -2.70 13.34
C ILE A 92 -29.59 -4.22 13.36
N LEU A 93 -30.47 -4.78 12.53
CA LEU A 93 -30.70 -6.23 12.48
C LEU A 93 -29.43 -6.99 12.06
N PHE A 94 -28.78 -6.56 10.99
CA PHE A 94 -27.52 -7.18 10.53
C PHE A 94 -26.40 -7.04 11.57
N GLN A 95 -26.28 -5.87 12.19
CA GLN A 95 -25.29 -5.63 13.23
C GLN A 95 -25.58 -6.45 14.51
N GLY A 96 -26.84 -6.54 14.91
CA GLY A 96 -27.28 -7.35 16.06
C GLY A 96 -27.02 -8.83 15.84
N MET A 97 -27.39 -9.36 14.67
CA MET A 97 -27.15 -10.76 14.32
C MET A 97 -25.64 -11.09 14.28
N TYR A 98 -24.80 -10.16 13.81
CA TYR A 98 -23.34 -10.33 13.85
C TYR A 98 -22.80 -10.39 15.28
N TYR A 99 -23.25 -9.50 16.18
CA TYR A 99 -22.82 -9.56 17.58
C TYR A 99 -23.30 -10.82 18.28
N ILE A 100 -24.55 -11.22 18.06
CA ILE A 100 -25.11 -12.46 18.59
C ILE A 100 -24.27 -13.65 18.11
N TRP A 101 -23.94 -13.72 16.82
CA TRP A 101 -23.11 -14.77 16.26
C TRP A 101 -21.72 -14.84 16.92
N ILE A 102 -21.01 -13.71 17.01
CA ILE A 102 -19.69 -13.65 17.64
C ILE A 102 -19.75 -14.02 19.12
N PHE A 103 -20.78 -13.59 19.83
CA PHE A 103 -20.98 -13.93 21.24
C PHE A 103 -21.10 -15.45 21.44
N PHE A 104 -21.93 -16.12 20.65
CA PHE A 104 -22.02 -17.58 20.70
C PHE A 104 -20.72 -18.28 20.28
N ALA A 105 -20.05 -17.79 19.24
CA ALA A 105 -18.77 -18.35 18.80
C ALA A 105 -17.69 -18.25 19.89
N LEU A 106 -17.62 -17.13 20.61
CA LEU A 106 -16.70 -16.94 21.73
C LEU A 106 -17.04 -17.82 22.93
N LEU A 107 -18.33 -17.95 23.27
CA LEU A 107 -18.74 -18.83 24.36
C LEU A 107 -18.39 -20.29 24.06
N ILE A 108 -18.78 -20.79 22.89
CA ILE A 108 -18.52 -22.18 22.50
C ILE A 108 -17.01 -22.41 22.34
N GLY A 109 -16.31 -21.51 21.65
CA GLY A 109 -14.86 -21.60 21.47
C GLY A 109 -14.11 -21.55 22.80
N GLY A 110 -14.54 -20.69 23.72
CA GLY A 110 -13.98 -20.58 25.07
C GLY A 110 -14.19 -21.85 25.90
N LEU A 111 -15.39 -22.44 25.85
CA LEU A 111 -15.67 -23.70 26.53
C LEU A 111 -14.82 -24.85 25.99
N ILE A 112 -14.70 -24.97 24.66
CA ILE A 112 -13.84 -25.98 24.04
C ILE A 112 -12.37 -25.78 24.46
N SER A 113 -11.89 -24.53 24.41
CA SER A 113 -10.53 -24.20 24.84
C SER A 113 -10.29 -24.54 26.32
N LEU A 114 -11.26 -24.30 27.19
CA LEU A 114 -11.17 -24.62 28.62
C LEU A 114 -11.07 -26.13 28.84
N VAL A 115 -11.86 -26.93 28.13
CA VAL A 115 -11.80 -28.39 28.20
C VAL A 115 -10.45 -28.91 27.73
N ILE A 116 -9.93 -28.37 26.61
CA ILE A 116 -8.61 -28.76 26.09
C ILE A 116 -7.50 -28.36 27.07
N ALA A 117 -7.55 -27.15 27.61
CA ALA A 117 -6.56 -26.68 28.58
C ALA A 117 -6.58 -27.54 29.86
N ALA A 118 -7.77 -27.85 30.39
CA ALA A 118 -7.92 -28.71 31.56
C ALA A 118 -7.46 -30.15 31.29
N ALA A 119 -7.60 -30.64 30.05
CA ALA A 119 -7.09 -31.96 29.66
C ALA A 119 -5.58 -31.98 29.41
N ALA A 120 -4.97 -30.84 29.08
CA ALA A 120 -3.54 -30.72 28.80
C ALA A 120 -2.68 -30.49 30.06
N GLY A 121 -3.28 -30.01 31.16
CA GLY A 121 -2.60 -29.75 32.44
C GLY A 121 -2.29 -28.27 32.65
#